data_AF-A0A0K9NZH1-F1
#
_entry.id   AF-A0A0K9NZH1-F1
#
_cell.length_a   1.000
_cell.length_b   1.000
_cell.length_c   1.000
_cell.angle_alpha   90.00
_cell.angle_beta   90.00
_cell.angle_gamma   90.00
#
_symmetry.space_group_name_H-M   'P 1'
#
loop_
_entity.id
_entity.type
_entity.pdbx_description
1 polymer ?
#
loop_
_entity_poly.entity_id
_entity_poly.type
_entity_poly.pdbx_seq_one_letter_code
_entity_poly.pdbx_strand_id
1 'polypeptide(L)'
;MVNYLVAQKNFVGRPTDVIISSLPKSGTIWLKDLIYKITGHGNPDHKNDLLSPHQKIPFLELQVYVSEDHVLDIDSLSSPRLLSTHIPYPSLPLSLIDSRYPIIYIWRDPKAIFVSD
;
A
#
# COMPACT_ATOMS: atom_id res chain seq x y z
N MET A 1 2.49 16.32 -3.34
CA MET A 1 3.98 16.36 -3.26
C MET A 1 4.49 16.39 -1.82
N VAL A 2 3.77 16.97 -0.85
CA VAL A 2 4.21 16.98 0.57
C VAL A 2 4.16 15.58 1.22
N ASN A 3 3.14 14.79 0.92
CA ASN A 3 2.85 13.52 1.59
C ASN A 3 3.95 12.44 1.43
N TYR A 4 4.63 12.40 0.27
CA TYR A 4 5.73 11.44 0.08
C TYR A 4 6.95 11.80 0.94
N LEU A 5 7.20 13.10 1.18
CA LEU A 5 8.30 13.55 2.04
C LEU A 5 8.04 13.16 3.50
N VAL A 6 6.79 13.25 3.93
CA VAL A 6 6.38 12.80 5.27
C VAL A 6 6.56 11.29 5.39
N ALA A 7 6.16 10.52 4.37
CA ALA A 7 6.39 9.08 4.33
C ALA A 7 7.88 8.73 4.35
N GLN A 8 8.73 9.43 3.59
CA GLN A 8 10.18 9.20 3.59
C GLN A 8 10.81 9.39 4.97
N LYS A 9 10.37 10.41 5.72
CA LYS A 9 10.95 10.74 7.04
C LYS A 9 10.45 9.81 8.15
N ASN A 10 9.19 9.41 8.10
CA ASN A 10 8.51 8.77 9.24
C ASN A 10 8.26 7.28 9.06
N PHE A 11 8.38 6.74 7.83
CA PHE A 11 8.10 5.33 7.61
C PHE A 11 9.22 4.43 8.15
N VAL A 12 8.86 3.56 9.08
CA VAL A 12 9.73 2.51 9.61
C VAL A 12 9.14 1.16 9.22
N GLY A 13 9.79 0.49 8.27
CA GLY A 13 9.32 -0.81 7.78
C GLY A 13 9.69 -1.98 8.69
N ARG A 14 8.87 -3.03 8.70
CA ARG A 14 9.08 -4.29 9.46
C ARG A 14 9.43 -5.46 8.53
N PRO A 15 10.22 -6.46 8.99
CA PRO A 15 10.56 -7.71 8.28
C PRO A 15 9.43 -8.41 7.53
N THR A 16 8.21 -8.24 8.02
CA THR A 16 7.01 -8.91 7.54
C THR A 16 6.15 -8.02 6.64
N ASP A 17 6.52 -6.77 6.39
CA ASP A 17 5.71 -5.86 5.58
C ASP A 17 5.61 -6.34 4.12
N VAL A 18 4.47 -6.10 3.49
CA VAL A 18 4.25 -6.35 2.07
C VAL A 18 3.78 -5.06 1.41
N ILE A 19 4.54 -4.60 0.41
CA ILE A 19 4.22 -3.36 -0.31
C ILE A 19 3.67 -3.68 -1.69
N ILE A 20 2.46 -3.20 -1.98
CA ILE A 20 1.87 -3.22 -3.30
C ILE A 20 2.17 -1.90 -4.01
N SER A 21 3.00 -1.95 -5.04
CA SER A 21 3.35 -0.79 -5.86
C SER A 21 2.66 -0.86 -7.23
N SER A 22 2.26 0.29 -7.76
CA SER A 22 1.57 0.38 -9.05
C SER A 22 1.52 1.81 -9.54
N LEU A 23 1.24 2.01 -10.84
CA LEU A 23 0.70 3.29 -11.29
C LEU A 23 -0.80 3.37 -11.02
N PRO A 24 -1.36 4.58 -10.83
CA PRO A 24 -2.81 4.76 -10.76
C PRO A 24 -3.51 4.06 -11.94
N LYS A 25 -4.70 3.48 -11.67
CA LYS A 25 -5.54 2.79 -12.67
C LYS A 25 -4.95 1.50 -13.29
N SER A 26 -3.86 0.96 -12.73
CA SER A 26 -3.22 -0.28 -13.24
C SER A 26 -3.79 -1.58 -12.65
N GLY A 27 -4.95 -1.55 -11.99
CA GLY A 27 -5.56 -2.74 -11.37
C GLY A 27 -5.24 -2.94 -9.88
N THR A 28 -4.97 -1.86 -9.14
CA THR A 28 -4.66 -1.91 -7.70
C THR A 28 -5.75 -2.56 -6.86
N ILE A 29 -7.02 -2.29 -7.15
CA ILE A 29 -8.15 -2.82 -6.37
C ILE A 29 -8.15 -4.36 -6.39
N TRP A 30 -8.01 -4.94 -7.59
CA TRP A 30 -7.97 -6.38 -7.78
C TRP A 30 -6.76 -7.00 -7.08
N LEU A 31 -5.58 -6.42 -7.25
CA LEU A 31 -4.36 -6.93 -6.61
C LEU A 31 -4.44 -6.84 -5.07
N LYS A 32 -4.97 -5.73 -4.53
CA LYS A 32 -5.14 -5.56 -3.08
C LYS A 32 -6.03 -6.64 -2.50
N ASP A 33 -7.19 -6.87 -3.10
CA ASP A 33 -8.12 -7.89 -2.63
C ASP A 33 -7.52 -9.30 -2.69
N LEU A 34 -6.80 -9.61 -3.77
CA LEU A 34 -6.09 -10.89 -3.93
C LEU A 34 -5.03 -11.11 -2.84
N ILE A 35 -4.14 -10.13 -2.62
CA ILE A 35 -3.08 -10.24 -1.62
C ILE A 35 -3.67 -10.30 -0.20
N TYR A 36 -4.70 -9.52 0.08
CA TYR A 36 -5.38 -9.54 1.38
C TYR A 36 -5.95 -10.93 1.72
N LYS A 37 -6.53 -11.61 0.72
CA LYS A 37 -7.04 -12.98 0.86
C LYS A 37 -5.92 -14.01 1.02
N ILE A 38 -4.87 -13.95 0.19
CA ILE A 38 -3.75 -14.91 0.22
C ILE A 38 -2.99 -14.86 1.54
N THR A 39 -2.82 -13.68 2.11
CA THR A 39 -2.04 -13.46 3.34
C THR A 39 -2.81 -13.80 4.63
N GLY A 40 -4.03 -14.31 4.53
CA GLY A 40 -4.82 -14.76 5.69
C GLY A 40 -5.44 -13.62 6.51
N HIS A 41 -5.39 -12.38 6.01
CA HIS A 41 -6.15 -11.26 6.60
C HIS A 41 -7.66 -11.34 6.29
N GLY A 42 -8.05 -12.25 5.39
CA GLY A 42 -9.44 -12.64 5.17
C GLY A 42 -10.01 -13.31 6.42
N ASN A 43 -11.15 -12.80 6.90
CA ASN A 43 -11.80 -13.31 8.11
C ASN A 43 -12.82 -14.41 7.72
N PRO A 44 -12.83 -15.60 8.34
CA PRO A 44 -13.91 -16.58 8.14
C PRO A 44 -15.29 -16.02 8.54
N ASP A 45 -15.33 -15.02 9.42
CA ASP A 45 -16.57 -14.36 9.87
C ASP A 45 -17.08 -13.26 8.93
N HIS A 46 -16.42 -13.00 7.79
CA HIS A 46 -16.77 -11.93 6.84
C HIS A 46 -16.85 -10.50 7.41
N LYS A 47 -16.45 -10.25 8.66
CA LYS A 47 -16.53 -8.91 9.31
C LYS A 47 -15.81 -7.81 8.52
N ASN A 48 -14.74 -8.17 7.82
CA ASN A 48 -13.95 -7.25 7.02
C ASN A 48 -14.40 -7.18 5.55
N ASP A 49 -15.44 -7.91 5.12
CA ASP A 49 -15.89 -7.90 3.72
C ASP A 49 -16.54 -6.57 3.32
N LEU A 50 -17.06 -5.81 4.29
CA LEU A 50 -17.64 -4.50 4.05
C LEU A 50 -16.58 -3.41 3.78
N LEU A 51 -15.31 -3.68 4.13
CA LEU A 51 -14.23 -2.73 3.89
C LEU A 51 -13.77 -2.77 2.44
N SER A 52 -13.64 -1.59 1.84
CA SER A 52 -13.04 -1.46 0.51
C SER A 52 -11.58 -1.93 0.52
N PRO A 53 -11.04 -2.42 -0.63
CA PRO A 53 -9.64 -2.79 -0.72
C PRO A 53 -8.66 -1.67 -0.33
N HIS A 54 -9.05 -0.40 -0.49
CA HIS A 54 -8.26 0.74 -0.04
C HIS A 54 -8.25 0.93 1.48
N GLN A 55 -9.30 0.51 2.18
CA GLN A 55 -9.31 0.50 3.65
C GLN A 55 -8.55 -0.70 4.21
N LYS A 56 -8.63 -1.85 3.53
CA LYS A 56 -7.90 -3.08 3.88
C LYS A 56 -6.39 -2.93 3.71
N ILE A 57 -5.96 -2.29 2.63
CA ILE A 57 -4.55 -2.06 2.30
C ILE A 57 -4.39 -0.56 1.98
N PRO A 58 -4.06 0.28 2.98
CA PRO A 58 -3.99 1.73 2.79
C PRO A 58 -2.79 2.13 1.93
N PHE A 59 -2.93 3.28 1.26
CA PHE A 59 -1.83 3.92 0.53
C PHE A 59 -0.94 4.74 1.47
N LEU A 60 0.39 4.60 1.33
CA LEU A 60 1.37 5.35 2.11
C LEU A 60 1.13 6.86 1.98
N GLU A 61 1.04 7.38 0.76
CA GLU A 61 0.97 8.81 0.48
C GLU A 61 -0.44 9.42 0.49
N LEU A 62 -1.50 8.59 0.50
CA LEU A 62 -2.89 9.07 0.41
C LEU A 62 -3.71 8.80 1.67
N GLN A 63 -3.32 7.83 2.49
CA GLN A 63 -4.10 7.41 3.66
C GLN A 63 -3.24 7.36 4.92
N VAL A 64 -2.01 6.84 4.83
CA VAL A 64 -1.13 6.74 6.00
C VAL A 64 -0.52 8.10 6.35
N TYR A 65 0.10 8.77 5.38
CA TYR A 65 0.81 10.03 5.57
C TYR A 65 0.10 11.17 4.83
N VAL A 66 -1.13 11.48 5.25
CA VAL A 66 -1.94 12.52 4.59
C VAL A 66 -1.39 13.93 4.88
N SER A 67 -0.94 14.15 6.11
CA SER A 67 -0.24 15.36 6.57
C SER A 67 0.64 15.02 7.78
N GLU A 68 1.51 15.96 8.19
CA GLU A 68 2.32 15.77 9.42
C GLU A 68 1.45 15.62 10.67
N ASP A 69 0.31 16.31 10.72
CA ASP A 69 -0.66 16.25 11.84
C ASP A 69 -1.62 15.05 11.75
N HIS A 70 -1.67 14.34 10.62
CA HIS A 70 -2.61 13.25 10.38
C HIS A 70 -1.91 12.04 9.79
N VAL A 71 -1.26 11.28 10.68
CA VAL A 71 -0.64 9.99 10.38
C VAL A 71 -1.49 8.88 10.97
N LEU A 72 -1.95 7.95 10.13
CA LEU A 72 -2.61 6.74 10.64
C LEU A 72 -1.60 5.90 11.41
N ASP A 73 -2.02 5.36 12.55
CA ASP A 73 -1.22 4.43 13.34
C ASP A 73 -1.08 3.09 12.60
N ILE A 74 -0.06 3.00 11.74
CA ILE A 74 0.31 1.76 11.04
C ILE A 74 0.90 0.71 11.98
N ASP A 75 1.28 1.08 13.20
CA ASP A 75 1.83 0.12 14.14
C ASP A 75 0.76 -0.75 14.78
N SER A 76 -0.49 -0.24 14.83
CA SER A 76 -1.69 -1.00 15.20
C SER A 76 -2.10 -2.09 14.21
N LEU A 77 -1.58 -2.06 12.97
CA LEU A 77 -1.89 -3.07 11.96
C LEU A 77 -1.23 -4.41 12.31
N SER A 78 -1.98 -5.50 12.11
CA SER A 78 -1.49 -6.86 12.28
C SER A 78 -0.36 -7.16 11.28
N SER A 79 0.61 -7.95 11.72
CA SER A 79 1.67 -8.45 10.84
C SER A 79 1.17 -9.68 10.06
N PRO A 80 1.50 -9.82 8.75
CA PRO A 80 2.26 -8.88 7.92
C PRO A 80 1.46 -7.61 7.62
N ARG A 81 2.07 -6.42 7.75
CA ARG A 81 1.36 -5.18 7.38
C ARG A 81 1.26 -5.11 5.87
N LEU A 82 0.04 -4.93 5.37
CA LEU A 82 -0.22 -4.78 3.95
C LEU A 82 -0.36 -3.29 3.64
N LEU A 83 0.55 -2.74 2.84
CA LEU A 83 0.52 -1.34 2.45
C LEU A 83 0.63 -1.22 0.93
N SER A 84 0.28 -0.06 0.41
CA SER A 84 0.33 0.20 -1.03
C SER A 84 0.88 1.58 -1.34
N THR A 85 1.34 1.78 -2.57
CA THR A 85 1.88 3.07 -2.98
C THR A 85 1.88 3.26 -4.50
N HIS A 86 1.74 4.52 -4.91
CA HIS A 86 2.02 5.00 -6.27
C HIS A 86 3.38 5.73 -6.36
N ILE A 87 4.13 5.81 -5.26
CA ILE A 87 5.45 6.42 -5.25
C ILE A 87 6.39 5.59 -6.15
N PRO A 88 7.09 6.24 -7.10
CA PRO A 88 8.10 5.57 -7.91
C PRO A 88 9.19 4.94 -7.05
N TYR A 89 9.70 3.78 -7.46
CA TYR A 89 10.71 3.03 -6.71
C TYR A 89 11.89 3.88 -6.19
N PRO A 90 12.50 4.79 -6.98
CA PRO A 90 13.63 5.62 -6.50
C PRO A 90 13.26 6.63 -5.41
N SER A 91 11.96 6.89 -5.21
CA SER A 91 11.44 7.85 -4.25
C SER A 91 10.82 7.19 -3.02
N LEU A 92 10.84 5.86 -2.94
CA LEU A 92 10.36 5.15 -1.76
C LEU A 92 11.20 5.50 -0.52
N PRO A 93 10.61 5.43 0.69
CA PRO A 93 11.36 5.49 1.94
C PRO A 93 12.57 4.55 1.92
N LEU A 94 13.74 5.04 2.32
CA LEU A 94 14.98 4.24 2.35
C LEU A 94 14.81 2.97 3.20
N SER A 95 14.07 3.07 4.30
CA SER A 95 13.73 1.93 5.16
C SER A 95 12.94 0.83 4.45
N LEU A 96 12.25 1.10 3.33
CA LEU A 96 11.62 0.07 2.48
C LEU A 96 12.58 -0.55 1.48
N ILE A 97 13.52 0.25 0.97
CA ILE A 97 14.48 -0.19 -0.04
C ILE A 97 15.54 -1.09 0.61
N ASP A 98 16.05 -0.69 1.78
CA ASP A 98 17.19 -1.33 2.44
C ASP A 98 16.82 -2.68 3.11
N SER A 99 15.54 -2.87 3.38
CA SER A 99 15.08 -3.87 4.33
C SER A 99 14.64 -5.20 3.72
N ARG A 100 14.73 -5.33 2.39
CA ARG A 100 14.47 -6.57 1.62
C ARG A 100 13.08 -7.17 1.82
N TYR A 101 12.07 -6.38 2.17
CA TYR A 101 10.68 -6.83 2.21
C TYR A 101 10.12 -7.00 0.79
N PRO A 102 9.14 -7.90 0.56
CA PRO A 102 8.55 -8.11 -0.75
C PRO A 102 7.81 -6.87 -1.26
N ILE A 103 8.23 -6.36 -2.42
CA ILE A 103 7.52 -5.33 -3.18
C ILE A 103 6.86 -6.01 -4.38
N ILE A 104 5.53 -5.99 -4.41
CA ILE A 104 4.71 -6.56 -5.47
C ILE A 104 4.28 -5.43 -6.39
N TYR A 105 4.78 -5.42 -7.62
CA TYR A 105 4.46 -4.40 -8.61
C TYR A 105 3.48 -4.90 -9.65
N ILE A 106 2.42 -4.13 -9.94
CA ILE A 106 1.52 -4.36 -11.08
C ILE A 106 1.56 -3.18 -12.05
N TRP A 107 1.61 -3.52 -13.33
CA TRP A 107 1.53 -2.57 -14.42
C TRP A 107 0.50 -3.03 -15.45
N ARG A 108 0.05 -2.08 -16.26
CA ARG A 108 -0.89 -2.30 -17.36
C ARG A 108 -0.40 -1.50 -18.57
N ASP A 109 -0.79 -1.90 -19.78
CA ASP A 109 -0.53 -1.12 -21.00
C ASP A 109 -0.89 0.36 -20.74
N PRO A 110 0.05 1.32 -20.94
CA PRO A 110 -0.21 2.74 -20.74
C PRO A 110 -1.41 3.29 -21.50
N LYS A 111 -1.69 2.74 -22.70
CA LYS A 111 -2.89 3.09 -23.47
C LYS A 111 -4.15 2.68 -22.71
N ALA A 112 -4.15 1.48 -22.14
CA ALA A 112 -5.28 0.99 -21.35
C ALA A 112 -5.41 1.70 -19.98
N ILE A 113 -4.31 2.17 -19.40
CA ILE A 113 -4.32 3.03 -18.21
C ILE A 113 -4.99 4.37 -18.54
N PHE A 114 -4.64 4.98 -19.69
CA PHE A 114 -5.14 6.29 -20.10
C PHE A 114 -6.66 6.32 -20.31
N VAL A 115 -7.24 5.27 -20.93
CA VAL A 115 -8.71 5.16 -21.11
C VAL A 115 -9.46 4.64 -19.88
N SER A 116 -8.77 4.31 -18.78
CA SER A 116 -9.44 3.77 -17.60
C SER A 116 -10.12 4.88 -16.80
N ASP A 117 -11.46 4.85 -16.74
CA ASP A 117 -12.29 5.71 -15.89
C ASP A 117 -12.04 5.50 -14.40
#